data_AF-A0A6D2JAK9-F1
#
_entry.id   AF-A0A6D2JAK9-F1
#
_cell.length_a   1.000
_cell.length_b   1.000
_cell.length_c   1.000
_cell.angle_alpha   90.00
_cell.angle_beta   90.00
_cell.angle_gamma   90.00
#
_symmetry.space_group_name_H-M   'P 1'
#
loop_
_entity.id
_entity.type
_entity.pdbx_description
1 polymer ?
#
loop_
_entity_poly.entity_id
_entity_poly.type
_entity_poly.pdbx_seq_one_letter_code
_entity_poly.pdbx_strand_id
1 'polypeptide(L)'
;MESRREVDSLEKQLKDKNDSDGGEAAEALKREHEEVVEVFESRLERLQRENEKLQKDLTARVELELRFEKREARMEKNIKESCGRDIECVQRELSAKLDKVTPALRDLQDARRAKAHVTQIDANLNFIRLHKKGEITDFDAEVEMLLEKAAREIGVADPHGSNITAPMSSDDTSLGVDQVSGETTTVGDEAGEPTPEKTTDATSI
;
A
#
# COMPACT_ATOMS: atom_id res chain seq x y z
N MET A 1 -51.22 74.51 56.93
CA MET A 1 -52.06 73.38 56.48
C MET A 1 -51.88 73.06 54.98
N GLU A 2 -51.31 73.97 54.18
CA GLU A 2 -51.09 73.76 52.73
C GLU A 2 -49.97 72.75 52.42
N SER A 3 -48.85 72.80 53.15
CA SER A 3 -47.69 71.89 52.94
C SER A 3 -48.00 70.38 53.11
N ARG A 4 -48.96 70.00 53.96
CA ARG A 4 -49.36 68.58 54.08
C ARG A 4 -50.16 68.08 52.87
N ARG A 5 -51.02 68.93 52.31
CA ARG A 5 -51.83 68.59 51.11
C ARG A 5 -50.96 68.49 49.86
N GLU A 6 -49.90 69.27 49.77
CA GLU A 6 -48.92 69.19 48.67
C GLU A 6 -48.11 67.89 48.73
N VAL A 7 -47.69 67.47 49.94
CA VAL A 7 -47.01 66.18 50.13
C VAL A 7 -47.92 65.01 49.74
N ASP A 8 -49.18 65.02 50.20
CA ASP A 8 -50.15 63.97 49.84
C ASP A 8 -50.40 63.93 48.32
N SER A 9 -50.43 65.09 47.65
CA SER A 9 -50.57 65.16 46.19
C SER A 9 -49.36 64.63 45.44
N LEU A 10 -48.14 64.93 45.91
CA LEU A 10 -46.91 64.43 45.31
C LEU A 10 -46.72 62.94 45.54
N GLU A 11 -47.07 62.44 46.72
CA GLU A 11 -47.02 60.99 47.03
C GLU A 11 -47.99 60.21 46.14
N LYS A 12 -49.20 60.74 45.92
CA LYS A 12 -50.15 60.15 44.97
C LYS A 12 -49.63 60.17 43.54
N GLN A 13 -49.11 61.30 43.06
CA GLN A 13 -48.54 61.39 41.71
C GLN A 13 -47.36 60.45 41.48
N LEU A 14 -46.48 60.29 42.49
CA LEU A 14 -45.36 59.35 42.43
C LEU A 14 -45.83 57.91 42.36
N LYS A 15 -46.87 57.55 43.13
CA LYS A 15 -47.44 56.21 43.10
C LYS A 15 -48.10 55.92 41.76
N ASP A 16 -48.95 56.82 41.27
CA ASP A 16 -49.64 56.67 39.98
C ASP A 16 -48.62 56.57 38.82
N LYS A 17 -47.51 57.31 38.89
CA LYS A 17 -46.44 57.23 37.90
C LYS A 17 -45.64 55.92 37.99
N ASN A 18 -45.28 55.47 39.18
CA ASN A 18 -44.58 54.19 39.35
C ASN A 18 -45.42 52.99 38.90
N ASP A 19 -46.73 53.01 39.18
CA ASP A 19 -47.65 51.96 38.75
C ASP A 19 -47.81 51.95 37.21
N SER A 20 -47.84 53.14 36.58
CA SER A 20 -47.87 53.29 35.12
C SER A 20 -46.57 52.82 34.44
N ASP A 21 -45.43 53.35 34.88
CA ASP A 21 -44.11 53.04 34.31
C ASP A 21 -43.77 51.55 34.51
N GLY A 22 -44.16 50.96 35.66
CA GLY A 22 -44.00 49.53 35.94
C GLY A 22 -44.86 48.64 35.05
N GLY A 23 -46.09 49.05 34.73
CA GLY A 23 -46.97 48.35 33.80
C GLY A 23 -46.44 48.38 32.35
N GLU A 24 -45.94 49.53 31.89
CA GLU A 24 -45.39 49.67 30.54
C GLU A 24 -44.10 48.85 30.36
N ALA A 25 -43.20 48.85 31.36
CA ALA A 25 -42.00 48.03 31.36
C ALA A 25 -42.32 46.52 31.34
N ALA A 26 -43.34 46.08 32.07
CA ALA A 26 -43.78 44.69 32.08
C ALA A 26 -44.36 44.26 30.71
N GLU A 27 -45.17 45.10 30.08
CA GLU A 27 -45.72 44.85 28.74
C GLU A 27 -44.63 44.88 27.65
N ALA A 28 -43.62 45.74 27.79
CA ALA A 28 -42.47 45.75 26.88
C ALA A 28 -41.64 44.46 26.98
N LEU A 29 -41.31 44.02 28.21
CA LEU A 29 -40.61 42.76 28.43
C LEU A 29 -41.41 41.55 27.94
N LYS A 30 -42.74 41.57 28.10
CA LYS A 30 -43.61 40.51 27.60
C LYS A 30 -43.55 40.41 26.06
N ARG A 31 -43.61 41.55 25.36
CA ARG A 31 -43.48 41.61 23.90
C ARG A 31 -42.11 41.11 23.41
N GLU A 32 -41.02 41.55 24.06
CA GLU A 32 -39.68 41.06 23.73
C GLU A 32 -39.54 39.56 23.97
N HIS A 33 -40.13 39.04 25.06
CA HIS A 33 -40.12 37.62 25.35
C HIS A 33 -40.89 36.81 24.29
N GLU A 34 -42.07 37.28 23.89
CA GLU A 34 -42.88 36.67 22.83
C GLU A 34 -42.12 36.65 21.49
N GLU A 35 -41.48 37.75 21.10
CA GLU A 35 -40.66 37.82 19.87
C GLU A 35 -39.47 36.84 19.91
N VAL A 36 -38.79 36.76 21.06
CA VAL A 36 -37.67 35.82 21.24
C VAL A 36 -38.14 34.37 21.16
N VAL A 37 -39.31 34.05 21.71
CA VAL A 37 -39.89 32.71 21.64
C VAL A 37 -40.20 32.34 20.18
N GLU A 38 -40.83 33.22 19.40
CA GLU A 38 -41.12 32.96 17.98
C GLU A 38 -39.84 32.71 17.16
N VAL A 39 -38.77 33.47 17.43
CA VAL A 39 -37.47 33.27 16.79
C VAL A 39 -36.88 31.91 17.15
N PHE A 40 -36.98 31.49 18.42
CA PHE A 40 -36.48 30.19 18.86
C PHE A 40 -37.29 29.03 18.28
N GLU A 41 -38.61 29.13 18.24
CA GLU A 41 -39.48 28.13 17.62
C GLU A 41 -39.16 27.96 16.13
N SER A 42 -39.06 29.08 15.40
CA SER A 42 -38.68 29.08 13.98
C SER A 42 -37.30 28.44 13.74
N ARG A 43 -36.35 28.69 14.65
CA ARG A 43 -35.00 28.11 14.59
C ARG A 43 -35.03 26.61 14.89
N LEU A 44 -35.81 26.17 15.87
CA LEU A 44 -35.96 24.76 16.21
C LEU A 44 -36.54 23.96 15.04
N GLU A 45 -37.60 24.47 14.40
CA GLU A 45 -38.17 23.82 13.22
C GLU A 45 -37.17 23.72 12.07
N ARG A 46 -36.37 24.76 11.83
CA ARG A 46 -35.34 24.73 10.79
C ARG A 46 -34.30 23.65 11.09
N LEU A 47 -33.80 23.61 12.31
CA LEU A 47 -32.81 22.62 12.74
C LEU A 47 -33.36 21.20 12.68
N GLN A 48 -34.65 20.99 13.02
CA GLN A 48 -35.29 19.69 12.88
C GLN A 48 -35.33 19.24 11.42
N ARG A 49 -35.75 20.11 10.49
CA ARG A 49 -35.75 19.79 9.05
C ARG A 49 -34.35 19.50 8.51
N GLU A 50 -33.34 20.27 8.93
CA GLU A 50 -31.95 20.05 8.55
C GLU A 50 -31.44 18.70 9.07
N ASN A 51 -31.78 18.35 10.31
CA ASN A 51 -31.39 17.08 10.91
C ASN A 51 -32.04 15.89 10.18
N GLU A 52 -33.34 15.96 9.88
CA GLU A 52 -34.03 14.94 9.08
C GLU A 52 -33.42 14.77 7.68
N LYS A 53 -33.01 15.88 7.05
CA LYS A 53 -32.32 15.85 5.76
C LYS A 53 -30.96 15.16 5.88
N LEU A 54 -30.14 15.55 6.85
CA LEU A 54 -28.83 14.96 7.09
C LEU A 54 -28.94 13.46 7.44
N GLN A 55 -29.97 13.07 8.18
CA GLN A 55 -30.21 11.67 8.50
C GLN A 55 -30.52 10.85 7.24
N LYS A 56 -31.35 11.36 6.34
CA LYS A 56 -31.63 10.73 5.04
C LYS A 56 -30.38 10.62 4.17
N ASP A 57 -29.59 11.70 4.11
CA ASP A 57 -28.33 11.73 3.35
C ASP A 57 -27.31 10.74 3.91
N LEU A 58 -27.19 10.63 5.23
CA LEU A 58 -26.32 9.68 5.90
C LEU A 58 -26.74 8.24 5.60
N THR A 59 -28.03 7.92 5.69
CA THR A 59 -28.55 6.58 5.35
C THR A 59 -28.24 6.24 3.89
N ALA A 60 -28.46 7.17 2.97
CA ALA A 60 -28.16 6.96 1.54
C ALA A 60 -26.65 6.72 1.30
N ARG A 61 -25.77 7.43 2.01
CA ARG A 61 -24.31 7.23 1.93
C ARG A 61 -23.88 5.86 2.43
N VAL A 62 -24.40 5.43 3.59
CA VAL A 62 -24.10 4.10 4.15
C VAL A 62 -24.56 2.99 3.20
N GLU A 63 -25.74 3.13 2.58
CA GLU A 63 -26.20 2.17 1.59
C GLU A 63 -25.31 2.10 0.35
N LEU A 64 -24.81 3.25 -0.13
CA LEU A 64 -23.88 3.30 -1.25
C LEU A 64 -22.55 2.63 -0.90
N GLU A 65 -22.00 2.93 0.27
CA GLU A 65 -20.74 2.35 0.76
C GLU A 65 -20.84 0.82 0.87
N LEU A 66 -21.94 0.30 1.42
CA LEU A 66 -22.21 -1.14 1.46
C LEU A 66 -22.30 -1.76 0.05
N ARG A 67 -22.82 -1.03 -0.94
CA ARG A 67 -22.86 -1.50 -2.34
C ARG A 67 -21.47 -1.53 -2.97
N PHE A 68 -20.62 -0.57 -2.64
CA PHE A 68 -19.21 -0.55 -3.07
C PHE A 68 -18.43 -1.71 -2.47
N GLU A 69 -18.51 -1.93 -1.16
CA GLU A 69 -17.87 -3.07 -0.50
C GLU A 69 -18.28 -4.41 -1.13
N LYS A 70 -19.58 -4.60 -1.37
CA LYS A 70 -20.09 -5.81 -2.05
C LYS A 70 -19.58 -5.94 -3.49
N ARG A 71 -19.34 -4.82 -4.19
CA ARG A 71 -18.78 -4.83 -5.55
C ARG A 71 -17.30 -5.17 -5.51
N GLU A 72 -16.53 -4.59 -4.60
CA GLU A 72 -15.11 -4.88 -4.41
C GLU A 72 -14.88 -6.35 -4.06
N ALA A 73 -15.63 -6.89 -3.08
CA ALA A 73 -15.53 -8.30 -2.70
C ALA A 73 -15.82 -9.25 -3.89
N ARG A 74 -16.79 -8.90 -4.76
CA ARG A 74 -17.07 -9.66 -5.98
C ARG A 74 -15.94 -9.54 -7.01
N MET A 75 -15.36 -8.35 -7.17
CA MET A 75 -14.26 -8.13 -8.08
C MET A 75 -13.02 -8.91 -7.64
N GLU A 76 -12.68 -8.86 -6.36
CA GLU A 76 -11.57 -9.62 -5.78
C GLU A 76 -11.75 -11.13 -5.98
N LYS A 77 -12.96 -11.64 -5.71
CA LYS A 77 -13.31 -13.04 -5.96
C LYS A 77 -13.11 -13.40 -7.44
N ASN A 78 -13.63 -12.59 -8.36
CA ASN A 78 -13.50 -12.84 -9.79
C ASN A 78 -12.03 -12.87 -10.24
N ILE A 79 -11.20 -11.92 -9.77
CA ILE A 79 -9.77 -11.88 -10.09
C ILE A 79 -9.06 -13.12 -9.55
N LYS A 80 -9.33 -13.52 -8.31
CA LYS A 80 -8.75 -14.74 -7.71
C LYS A 80 -9.15 -15.98 -8.51
N GLU A 81 -10.40 -16.08 -8.94
CA GLU A 81 -10.91 -17.23 -9.71
C GLU A 81 -10.44 -17.26 -11.17
N SER A 82 -10.27 -16.10 -11.80
CA SER A 82 -9.79 -16.00 -13.18
C SER A 82 -8.29 -16.15 -13.26
N CYS A 83 -7.53 -15.38 -12.47
CA CYS A 83 -6.08 -15.30 -12.57
C CYS A 83 -5.37 -16.31 -11.67
N GLY A 84 -5.97 -16.72 -10.53
CA GLY A 84 -5.32 -17.62 -9.58
C GLY A 84 -4.99 -18.99 -10.20
N ARG A 85 -5.93 -19.58 -10.96
CA ARG A 85 -5.72 -20.86 -11.63
C ARG A 85 -4.62 -20.79 -12.69
N ASP A 86 -4.57 -19.71 -13.46
CA ASP A 86 -3.57 -19.51 -14.50
C ASP A 86 -2.18 -19.33 -13.89
N ILE A 87 -2.07 -18.52 -12.82
CA ILE A 87 -0.82 -18.31 -12.08
C ILE A 87 -0.31 -19.64 -11.50
N GLU A 88 -1.17 -20.41 -10.83
CA GLU A 88 -0.77 -21.72 -10.30
C GLU A 88 -0.36 -22.70 -11.40
N CYS A 89 -1.05 -22.68 -12.55
CA CYS A 89 -0.70 -23.54 -13.69
C CYS A 89 0.68 -23.20 -14.22
N VAL A 90 0.95 -21.91 -14.47
CA VAL A 90 2.26 -21.42 -14.92
C VAL A 90 3.35 -21.74 -13.91
N GLN A 91 3.10 -21.55 -12.61
CA GLN A 91 4.04 -21.90 -11.55
C GLN A 91 4.36 -23.40 -11.55
N ARG A 92 3.34 -24.27 -11.64
CA ARG A 92 3.54 -25.72 -11.72
C ARG A 92 4.32 -26.13 -12.96
N GLU A 93 4.01 -25.55 -14.12
CA GLU A 93 4.75 -25.82 -15.36
C GLU A 93 6.21 -25.37 -15.29
N LEU A 94 6.47 -24.19 -14.71
CA LEU A 94 7.83 -23.66 -14.54
C LEU A 94 8.64 -24.55 -13.60
N SER A 95 8.07 -24.94 -12.45
CA SER A 95 8.69 -25.87 -11.51
C SER A 95 9.01 -27.21 -12.17
N ALA A 96 8.05 -27.79 -12.91
CA ALA A 96 8.28 -29.05 -13.61
C ALA A 96 9.36 -28.97 -14.70
N LYS A 97 9.53 -27.80 -15.34
CA LYS A 97 10.64 -27.56 -16.29
C LYS A 97 11.97 -27.42 -15.54
N LEU A 98 11.99 -26.72 -14.41
CA LEU A 98 13.17 -26.54 -13.57
C LEU A 98 13.67 -27.89 -13.00
N ASP A 99 12.75 -28.75 -12.58
CA ASP A 99 13.04 -30.10 -12.08
C ASP A 99 13.72 -30.98 -13.15
N LYS A 100 13.47 -30.73 -14.43
CA LYS A 100 14.13 -31.46 -15.54
C LYS A 100 15.50 -30.88 -15.88
N VAL A 101 15.64 -29.56 -15.82
CA VAL A 101 16.90 -28.87 -16.16
C VAL A 101 17.96 -29.09 -15.07
N THR A 102 17.55 -29.17 -13.80
CA THR A 102 18.49 -29.26 -12.67
C THR A 102 19.36 -30.53 -12.70
N PRO A 103 18.82 -31.75 -12.92
CA PRO A 103 19.63 -32.95 -13.10
C PRO A 103 20.51 -32.90 -14.35
N ALA A 104 19.98 -32.42 -15.47
CA ALA A 104 20.74 -32.33 -16.73
C ALA A 104 21.97 -31.41 -16.61
N LEU A 105 21.85 -30.31 -15.85
CA LEU A 105 22.99 -29.44 -15.54
C LEU A 105 24.03 -30.15 -14.65
N ARG A 106 23.59 -30.96 -13.69
CA ARG A 106 24.48 -31.75 -12.84
C ARG A 106 25.23 -32.80 -13.66
N ASP A 107 24.52 -33.55 -14.50
CA ASP A 107 25.12 -34.54 -15.39
C ASP A 107 26.16 -33.91 -16.33
N LEU A 108 25.89 -32.70 -16.84
CA LEU A 108 26.84 -31.97 -17.67
C LEU A 108 28.08 -31.53 -16.88
N GLN A 109 27.94 -31.11 -15.62
CA GLN A 109 29.07 -30.79 -14.75
C GLN A 109 29.90 -32.03 -14.44
N ASP A 110 29.26 -33.16 -14.17
CA ASP A 110 29.93 -34.44 -13.92
C ASP A 110 30.66 -34.94 -15.15
N ALA A 111 30.05 -34.83 -16.34
CA ALA A 111 30.70 -35.14 -17.62
C ALA A 111 31.93 -34.25 -17.89
N ARG A 112 31.85 -32.96 -17.56
CA ARG A 112 32.99 -32.03 -17.66
C ARG A 112 34.12 -32.42 -16.70
N ARG A 113 33.78 -32.77 -15.46
CA ARG A 113 34.75 -33.25 -14.46
C ARG A 113 35.42 -34.55 -14.93
N ALA A 114 34.64 -35.51 -15.42
CA ALA A 114 35.17 -36.76 -15.97
C ALA A 114 36.11 -36.51 -17.16
N LYS A 115 35.75 -35.61 -18.08
CA LYS A 115 36.61 -35.24 -19.22
C LYS A 115 37.95 -34.65 -18.77
N ALA A 116 37.95 -33.81 -17.74
CA ALA A 116 39.17 -33.26 -17.18
C ALA A 116 40.07 -34.37 -16.59
N HIS A 117 39.48 -35.33 -15.87
CA HIS A 117 40.24 -36.49 -15.37
C HIS A 117 40.81 -37.37 -16.49
N VAL A 118 40.06 -37.64 -17.55
CA VAL A 118 40.57 -38.41 -18.71
C VAL A 118 41.76 -37.69 -19.35
N THR A 119 41.66 -36.37 -19.54
CA THR A 119 42.75 -35.55 -20.08
C THR A 119 44.01 -35.63 -19.20
N GLN A 120 43.84 -35.59 -17.87
CA GLN A 120 44.94 -35.77 -16.93
C GLN A 120 45.56 -37.19 -17.01
N ILE A 121 44.74 -38.23 -17.13
CA ILE A 121 45.22 -39.62 -17.29
C ILE A 121 46.03 -39.75 -18.58
N ASP A 122 45.54 -39.21 -19.70
CA ASP A 122 46.24 -39.23 -20.98
C ASP A 122 47.59 -38.50 -20.90
N ALA A 123 47.63 -37.33 -20.23
CA ALA A 123 48.87 -36.60 -19.97
C ALA A 123 49.86 -37.44 -19.14
N ASN A 124 49.39 -38.06 -18.06
CA ASN A 124 50.20 -38.93 -17.20
C ASN A 124 50.73 -40.17 -17.96
N LEU A 125 49.92 -40.80 -18.80
CA LEU A 125 50.33 -41.95 -19.62
C LEU A 125 51.38 -41.55 -20.67
N ASN A 126 51.22 -40.38 -21.29
CA ASN A 126 52.22 -39.85 -22.21
C ASN A 126 53.55 -39.58 -21.50
N PHE A 127 53.52 -38.98 -20.30
CA PHE A 127 54.70 -38.77 -19.47
C PHE A 127 55.43 -40.08 -19.16
N ILE A 128 54.72 -41.10 -18.66
CA ILE A 128 55.29 -42.43 -18.38
C ILE A 128 55.92 -43.03 -19.64
N ARG A 129 55.28 -42.87 -20.81
CA ARG A 129 55.80 -43.39 -22.09
C ARG A 129 57.10 -42.71 -22.50
N LEU A 130 57.19 -41.39 -22.38
CA LEU A 130 58.39 -40.60 -22.69
C LEU A 130 59.54 -40.95 -21.74
N HIS A 131 59.26 -41.06 -20.44
CA HIS A 131 60.23 -41.49 -19.44
C HIS A 131 60.80 -42.87 -19.74
N LYS A 132 59.95 -43.85 -20.09
CA LYS A 132 60.40 -45.20 -20.46
C LYS A 132 61.29 -45.24 -21.70
N LYS A 133 61.21 -44.25 -22.59
CA LYS A 133 62.08 -44.14 -23.77
C LYS A 133 63.41 -43.47 -23.48
N GLY A 134 63.63 -42.97 -22.26
CA GLY A 134 64.81 -42.19 -21.89
C GLY A 134 64.81 -40.77 -22.48
N GLU A 135 63.64 -40.28 -22.93
CA GLU A 135 63.48 -38.94 -23.52
C GLU A 135 63.30 -37.86 -22.44
N ILE A 136 63.07 -38.27 -21.19
CA ILE A 136 62.95 -37.39 -20.02
C ILE A 136 64.18 -37.57 -19.15
N THR A 137 64.98 -36.51 -19.02
CA THR A 137 66.26 -36.54 -18.30
C THR A 137 66.20 -35.92 -16.91
N ASP A 138 65.12 -35.21 -16.57
CA ASP A 138 64.96 -34.53 -15.28
C ASP A 138 63.53 -34.70 -14.75
N PHE A 139 63.31 -35.80 -14.02
CA PHE A 139 61.99 -36.32 -13.67
C PHE A 139 61.20 -35.37 -12.76
N ASP A 140 61.87 -34.70 -11.82
CA ASP A 140 61.23 -33.91 -10.77
C ASP A 140 60.67 -32.58 -11.29
N ALA A 141 61.40 -31.90 -12.18
CA ALA A 141 60.96 -30.63 -12.78
C ALA A 141 59.75 -30.80 -13.71
N GLU A 142 59.63 -31.97 -14.34
CA GLU A 142 58.60 -32.23 -15.35
C GLU A 142 57.31 -32.79 -14.73
N VAL A 143 57.41 -33.49 -13.59
CA VAL A 143 56.27 -33.86 -12.73
C VAL A 143 55.58 -32.62 -12.13
N GLU A 144 56.34 -31.63 -11.64
CA GLU A 144 55.76 -30.37 -11.14
C GLU A 144 54.97 -29.62 -12.24
N MET A 145 55.53 -29.53 -13.44
CA MET A 145 54.87 -28.85 -14.57
C MET A 145 53.56 -29.54 -14.99
N LEU A 146 53.49 -30.87 -14.89
CA LEU A 146 52.28 -31.66 -15.18
C LEU A 146 51.20 -31.47 -14.10
N LEU A 147 51.59 -31.42 -12.83
CA LEU A 147 50.68 -31.09 -11.72
C LEU A 147 50.11 -29.68 -11.88
N GLU A 148 50.95 -28.72 -12.27
CA GLU A 148 50.55 -27.32 -12.48
C GLU A 148 49.59 -27.15 -13.66
N LYS A 149 49.81 -27.88 -14.77
CA LYS A 149 48.87 -27.91 -15.91
C LYS A 149 47.55 -28.60 -15.57
N ALA A 150 47.59 -29.71 -14.83
CA ALA A 150 46.40 -30.41 -14.40
C ALA A 150 45.53 -29.53 -13.46
N ALA A 151 46.14 -28.78 -12.55
CA ALA A 151 45.45 -27.82 -11.69
C ALA A 151 44.80 -26.65 -12.46
N ARG A 152 45.29 -26.34 -13.67
CA ARG A 152 44.75 -25.29 -14.54
C ARG A 152 43.58 -25.76 -15.40
N GLU A 153 43.61 -27.01 -15.88
CA GLU A 153 42.57 -27.60 -16.74
C GLU A 153 41.42 -28.26 -15.95
N ILE A 154 41.73 -28.86 -14.80
CA ILE A 154 40.76 -29.22 -13.78
C ILE A 154 40.44 -27.93 -13.07
N GLY A 155 39.74 -27.03 -13.78
CA GLY A 155 39.43 -25.70 -13.32
C GLY A 155 39.02 -25.78 -11.85
N VAL A 156 39.78 -25.08 -11.02
CA VAL A 156 39.44 -24.77 -9.64
C VAL A 156 37.95 -24.45 -9.67
N ALA A 157 37.14 -25.39 -9.17
CA ALA A 157 35.88 -25.01 -8.58
C ALA A 157 36.31 -24.00 -7.53
N ASP A 158 35.98 -22.74 -7.77
CA ASP A 158 36.23 -21.65 -6.84
C ASP A 158 36.03 -22.16 -5.40
N PRO A 159 37.07 -22.15 -4.53
CA PRO A 159 36.91 -22.56 -3.14
C PRO A 159 35.95 -21.60 -2.41
N HIS A 160 35.63 -20.45 -3.00
CA HIS A 160 34.40 -19.74 -2.72
C HIS A 160 33.30 -20.36 -3.57
N GLY A 161 32.69 -21.43 -3.06
CA GLY A 161 31.39 -21.87 -3.54
C GLY A 161 30.51 -20.64 -3.66
N SER A 162 30.23 -20.24 -4.90
CA SER A 162 29.31 -19.15 -5.17
C SER A 162 28.00 -19.59 -4.52
N ASN A 163 27.75 -18.99 -3.36
CA ASN A 163 26.49 -19.06 -2.67
C ASN A 163 25.46 -18.46 -3.62
N ILE A 164 24.91 -19.31 -4.50
CA ILE A 164 23.50 -19.22 -4.79
C ILE A 164 22.83 -19.66 -3.48
N THR A 165 22.83 -18.75 -2.50
CA THR A 165 21.82 -18.73 -1.48
C THR A 165 20.53 -18.62 -2.27
N ALA A 166 19.81 -19.73 -2.42
CA ALA A 166 18.40 -19.66 -2.75
C ALA A 166 17.82 -18.59 -1.80
N PRO A 167 17.05 -17.59 -2.28
CA PRO A 167 16.36 -16.71 -1.34
C PRO A 167 15.54 -17.63 -0.46
N MET A 168 15.91 -17.71 0.82
CA MET A 168 15.10 -18.38 1.81
C MET A 168 13.75 -17.68 1.75
N SER A 169 12.72 -18.47 1.45
CA SER A 169 11.33 -18.14 1.70
C SER A 169 11.19 -17.81 3.18
N SER A 170 11.40 -16.55 3.56
CA SER A 170 10.92 -16.04 4.83
C SER A 170 9.44 -15.76 4.67
N ASP A 171 8.62 -16.71 5.07
CA ASP A 171 7.32 -16.38 5.65
C ASP A 171 7.61 -15.55 6.90
N ASP A 172 7.73 -14.23 6.73
CA ASP A 172 7.75 -13.27 7.82
C ASP A 172 6.68 -12.21 7.52
N THR A 173 5.46 -12.57 7.89
CA THR A 173 4.38 -11.61 8.14
C THR A 173 4.78 -10.76 9.35
N SER A 174 5.60 -9.74 9.12
CA SER A 174 5.90 -8.70 10.10
C SER A 174 5.46 -7.35 9.52
N LEU A 175 4.26 -6.94 9.92
CA LEU A 175 3.74 -5.60 9.72
C LEU A 175 4.52 -4.63 10.62
N GLY A 176 5.70 -4.23 10.17
CA GLY A 176 6.49 -3.15 10.75
C GLY A 176 6.12 -1.81 10.11
N VAL A 177 5.11 -1.15 10.67
CA VAL A 177 4.77 0.24 10.37
C VAL A 177 5.85 1.15 10.95
N ASP A 178 6.70 1.72 10.09
CA ASP A 178 7.51 2.88 10.47
C ASP A 178 6.70 4.15 10.25
N GLN A 179 6.35 4.78 11.37
CA GLN A 179 5.89 6.16 11.43
C GLN A 179 7.02 7.07 10.95
N VAL A 180 6.79 7.80 9.85
CA VAL A 180 7.56 9.00 9.55
C VAL A 180 6.60 10.18 9.59
N SER A 181 6.66 10.87 10.73
CA SER A 181 6.21 12.24 10.91
C SER A 181 7.16 13.17 10.15
N GLY A 182 6.62 14.08 9.34
CA GLY A 182 7.40 15.08 8.60
C GLY A 182 6.49 15.99 7.79
N GLU A 183 6.38 17.23 8.23
CA GLU A 183 5.41 18.25 7.89
C GLU A 183 5.75 19.04 6.59
N THR A 184 4.71 19.36 5.81
CA THR A 184 4.52 20.48 4.84
C THR A 184 5.47 20.70 3.65
N THR A 185 4.88 20.81 2.45
CA THR A 185 5.13 21.90 1.49
C THR A 185 3.93 22.04 0.53
N THR A 186 3.41 23.26 0.41
CA THR A 186 2.38 23.69 -0.55
C THR A 186 2.98 23.96 -1.93
N VAL A 187 2.32 23.51 -3.01
CA VAL A 187 2.38 24.17 -4.33
C VAL A 187 0.97 24.15 -4.93
N GLY A 188 0.47 25.33 -5.27
CA GLY A 188 -0.87 25.57 -5.80
C GLY A 188 -1.01 25.35 -7.31
N ASP A 189 -2.30 25.26 -7.68
CA ASP A 189 -2.97 25.87 -8.84
C ASP A 189 -2.29 25.78 -10.23
N GLU A 190 -2.80 24.89 -11.09
CA GLU A 190 -3.37 25.27 -12.40
C GLU A 190 -3.90 24.04 -13.19
N ALA A 191 -5.15 24.19 -13.65
CA ALA A 191 -5.70 23.78 -14.95
C ALA A 191 -5.78 22.30 -15.40
N GLY A 192 -7.02 21.87 -15.73
CA GLY A 192 -7.27 20.95 -16.85
C GLY A 192 -8.40 19.93 -16.66
N GLU A 193 -9.61 20.27 -17.12
CA GLU A 193 -10.76 19.34 -17.28
C GLU A 193 -10.48 18.18 -18.26
N PRO A 194 -11.28 17.08 -18.22
CA PRO A 194 -11.05 15.89 -19.01
C PRO A 194 -11.73 15.95 -20.39
N THR A 195 -11.01 15.61 -21.47
CA THR A 195 -11.62 15.35 -22.78
C THR A 195 -11.87 13.84 -23.00
N PRO A 196 -13.06 13.44 -23.48
CA PRO A 196 -13.34 12.08 -23.90
C PRO A 196 -13.03 11.89 -25.39
N GLU A 197 -12.23 10.89 -25.76
CA GLU A 197 -12.11 10.49 -27.16
C GLU A 197 -12.91 9.23 -27.50
N LYS A 198 -13.58 9.39 -28.63
CA LYS A 198 -14.69 8.66 -29.22
C LYS A 198 -14.19 7.38 -29.88
N THR A 199 -14.97 6.32 -29.73
CA THR A 199 -14.85 5.03 -30.43
C THR A 199 -14.81 5.18 -31.94
N THR A 200 -13.93 4.40 -32.56
CA THR A 200 -13.86 4.13 -33.99
C THR A 200 -15.04 3.27 -34.44
N ASP A 201 -15.68 3.65 -35.54
CA ASP A 201 -16.55 2.75 -36.29
C ASP A 201 -16.27 2.94 -37.78
N ALA A 202 -15.69 1.92 -38.40
CA ALA A 202 -15.52 1.79 -39.85
C ALA A 202 -15.88 0.35 -40.19
N THR A 203 -17.17 0.12 -40.41
CA THR A 203 -17.70 -1.12 -40.97
C THR A 203 -17.82 -0.97 -42.48
N SER A 204 -17.12 -1.85 -43.19
CA SER A 204 -17.16 -2.03 -44.64
C SER A 204 -18.54 -2.46 -45.14
N ILE A 205 -18.91 -1.96 -46.33
CA ILE A 205 -19.72 -2.69 -47.33
C ILE A 205 -18.96 -2.60 -48.66
#